data_AF-A0A5J6I456-F1
#
_entry.id   AF-A0A5J6I456-F1
#
_cell.length_a   1.000
_cell.length_b   1.000
_cell.length_c   1.000
_cell.angle_alpha   90.00
_cell.angle_beta   90.00
_cell.angle_gamma   90.00
#
_symmetry.space_group_name_H-M   'P 1'
#
loop_
_entity.id
_entity.type
_entity.pdbx_description
1 polymer ?
#
loop_
_entity_poly.entity_id
_entity_poly.type
_entity_poly.pdbx_seq_one_letter_code
_entity_poly.pdbx_strand_id
1 'polypeptide(L)'
;MYAGPSPRHRRSASADVVPSTGYSVATCLGDRNSSFTARLSFQDQALPTCITCSYNAAMETLAPETGCATRSELLLNLLPMADQQRGRRAIEVGPTGRTVAANIARLRERRGLTTRQLSGALERAGRNIPASGITRMEKGERVVTADELAALAVAFGVSPTALLLPLTDRADDRVEVTGGGEVDALAAWEWGIGRLPLTVTPGREKTELVEHRLFGAPQWLSEHVGYSVRMAVSRPAVPTEEGRKAMDEIRKRYKEQTGEDIDPDVLLSRLLGVDVKDGEDG
;
A
#
# COMPACT_ATOMS: atom_id res chain seq x y z
N MET A 1 -22.49 23.21 52.95
CA MET A 1 -23.58 23.12 51.95
C MET A 1 -23.14 22.12 50.89
N TYR A 2 -23.75 20.93 50.92
CA TYR A 2 -23.59 19.88 49.94
C TYR A 2 -24.41 20.23 48.70
N ALA A 3 -23.85 20.06 47.51
CA ALA A 3 -24.61 19.97 46.27
C ALA A 3 -24.19 18.69 45.55
N GLY A 4 -24.97 17.62 45.76
CA GLY A 4 -24.88 16.38 45.02
C GLY A 4 -25.66 16.45 43.68
N PRO A 5 -25.47 15.47 42.78
CA PRO A 5 -25.97 15.52 41.40
C PRO A 5 -27.25 14.68 41.19
N SER A 6 -28.19 15.16 40.36
CA SER A 6 -29.20 14.36 39.63
C SER A 6 -30.13 15.25 38.77
N PRO A 7 -30.88 14.72 37.78
CA PRO A 7 -31.13 13.30 37.46
C PRO A 7 -30.89 12.86 36.00
N ARG A 8 -30.80 11.53 35.87
CA ARG A 8 -30.76 10.75 34.63
C ARG A 8 -32.06 10.88 33.82
N HIS A 9 -31.95 11.04 32.50
CA HIS A 9 -33.01 10.67 31.56
C HIS A 9 -32.56 9.53 30.65
N ARG A 10 -33.28 8.41 30.77
CA ARG A 10 -33.37 7.32 29.80
C ARG A 10 -34.21 7.77 28.60
N ARG A 11 -33.78 7.42 27.39
CA ARG A 11 -34.57 7.07 26.19
C ARG A 11 -33.60 6.39 25.23
N SER A 12 -33.62 5.05 25.20
CA SER A 12 -34.29 4.21 24.18
C SER A 12 -33.57 4.24 22.83
N ALA A 13 -32.97 3.08 22.52
CA ALA A 13 -32.29 2.75 21.29
C ALA A 13 -33.23 2.79 20.08
N SER A 14 -32.73 3.34 18.98
CA SER A 14 -33.18 3.04 17.63
C SER A 14 -31.96 2.59 16.85
N ALA A 15 -32.03 1.36 16.36
CA ALA A 15 -31.02 0.70 15.57
C ALA A 15 -31.10 1.22 14.14
N ASP A 16 -29.99 1.75 13.62
CA ASP A 16 -29.82 1.94 12.18
C ASP A 16 -28.89 0.87 11.62
N VAL A 17 -29.40 0.30 10.54
CA VAL A 17 -29.02 -0.91 9.85
C VAL A 17 -27.78 -0.66 9.00
N VAL A 18 -26.69 -1.39 9.27
CA VAL A 18 -25.54 -1.50 8.37
C VAL A 18 -25.72 -2.79 7.54
N PRO A 19 -25.71 -2.75 6.20
CA PRO A 19 -25.80 -3.96 5.40
C PRO A 19 -24.46 -4.73 5.44
N SER A 20 -24.45 -5.87 6.13
CA SER A 20 -23.35 -6.82 6.13
C SER A 20 -23.38 -7.67 4.86
N THR A 21 -22.45 -7.42 3.94
CA THR A 21 -22.13 -8.34 2.84
C THR A 21 -21.44 -9.57 3.42
N GLY A 22 -22.15 -10.70 3.41
CA GLY A 22 -21.69 -11.95 3.98
C GLY A 22 -20.60 -12.62 3.15
N TYR A 23 -19.43 -12.83 3.76
CA TYR A 23 -18.51 -13.90 3.39
C TYR A 23 -18.41 -14.86 4.58
N SER A 24 -19.12 -15.98 4.48
CA SER A 24 -19.04 -17.09 5.44
C SER A 24 -17.88 -18.00 5.01
N VAL A 25 -16.72 -17.85 5.64
CA VAL A 25 -15.62 -18.80 5.51
C VAL A 25 -15.84 -19.90 6.55
N ALA A 26 -16.31 -21.05 6.08
CA ALA A 26 -16.46 -22.25 6.91
C ALA A 26 -15.07 -22.83 7.24
N THR A 27 -14.77 -22.88 8.53
CA THR A 27 -13.69 -23.67 9.13
C THR A 27 -13.93 -25.16 8.90
N CYS A 28 -12.99 -25.84 8.22
CA CYS A 28 -12.92 -27.30 8.19
C CYS A 28 -11.85 -27.79 9.17
N LEU A 29 -12.30 -28.41 10.26
CA LEU A 29 -11.53 -29.21 11.20
C LEU A 29 -12.11 -30.63 11.15
N GLY A 30 -11.27 -31.64 10.93
CA GLY A 30 -11.48 -32.99 11.47
C GLY A 30 -11.92 -34.11 10.53
N ASP A 31 -10.94 -34.94 10.17
CA ASP A 31 -10.93 -36.42 10.19
C ASP A 31 -11.79 -37.30 9.25
N ARG A 32 -11.04 -38.04 8.43
CA ARG A 32 -10.99 -39.51 8.22
C ARG A 32 -12.27 -40.37 8.27
N ASN A 33 -12.36 -41.22 7.23
CA ASN A 33 -13.03 -42.53 7.16
C ASN A 33 -14.56 -42.53 7.30
N SER A 34 -15.26 -42.66 6.18
CA SER A 34 -16.12 -43.83 5.95
C SER A 34 -16.71 -43.81 4.54
N SER A 35 -16.56 -44.94 3.87
CA SER A 35 -17.21 -45.35 2.64
C SER A 35 -18.72 -45.37 2.83
N PHE A 36 -19.50 -44.73 1.95
CA PHE A 36 -20.89 -45.12 1.75
C PHE A 36 -21.32 -44.91 0.30
N THR A 37 -21.59 -46.03 -0.35
CA THR A 37 -22.24 -46.19 -1.64
C THR A 37 -23.69 -45.74 -1.59
N ALA A 38 -24.14 -44.91 -2.53
CA ALA A 38 -25.54 -44.84 -2.93
C ALA A 38 -25.65 -44.62 -4.44
N ARG A 39 -26.32 -45.57 -5.10
CA ARG A 39 -26.57 -45.67 -6.53
C ARG A 39 -27.86 -44.92 -6.90
N LEU A 40 -27.79 -44.31 -8.08
CA LEU A 40 -28.84 -44.15 -9.11
C LEU A 40 -30.06 -43.25 -8.83
N SER A 41 -30.15 -42.18 -9.62
CA SER A 41 -31.29 -41.98 -10.53
C SER A 41 -30.82 -41.22 -11.78
N PHE A 42 -31.29 -41.69 -12.92
CA PHE A 42 -30.76 -41.54 -14.27
C PHE A 42 -31.73 -40.66 -15.07
N GLN A 43 -31.27 -39.57 -15.68
CA GLN A 43 -31.92 -38.98 -16.86
C GLN A 43 -30.96 -38.10 -17.65
N ASP A 44 -30.36 -38.75 -18.65
CA ASP A 44 -30.07 -38.29 -20.01
C ASP A 44 -30.03 -36.78 -20.29
N GLN A 45 -28.83 -36.27 -20.59
CA GLN A 45 -28.61 -35.32 -21.68
C GLN A 45 -27.14 -35.41 -22.15
N ALA A 46 -27.00 -35.73 -23.43
CA ALA A 46 -25.77 -36.04 -24.14
C ALA A 46 -24.85 -34.81 -24.33
N LEU A 47 -23.54 -35.02 -24.15
CA LEU A 47 -22.46 -34.18 -24.65
C LEU A 47 -21.50 -35.04 -25.51
N PRO A 48 -20.97 -34.52 -26.63
CA PRO A 48 -20.19 -35.31 -27.56
C PRO A 48 -18.75 -35.55 -27.08
N THR A 49 -18.27 -36.70 -27.53
CA THR A 49 -17.07 -37.45 -27.16
C THR A 49 -15.74 -36.81 -27.55
N CYS A 50 -14.77 -37.00 -26.65
CA CYS A 50 -13.34 -36.74 -26.83
C CYS A 50 -12.76 -37.43 -28.07
N ILE A 51 -12.08 -36.63 -28.88
CA ILE A 51 -11.11 -37.08 -29.89
C ILE A 51 -9.81 -37.37 -29.15
N THR A 52 -9.40 -38.64 -29.08
CA THR A 52 -8.03 -39.13 -29.38
C THR A 52 -7.89 -40.57 -28.87
N CYS A 53 -8.23 -41.54 -29.72
CA CYS A 53 -7.55 -42.84 -29.76
C CYS A 53 -7.96 -43.56 -31.06
N SER A 54 -7.08 -43.57 -32.08
CA SER A 54 -6.94 -44.64 -33.07
C SER A 54 -6.01 -44.21 -34.20
N TYR A 55 -4.72 -44.52 -34.05
CA TYR A 55 -4.02 -45.20 -35.14
C TYR A 55 -2.90 -46.04 -34.53
N ASN A 56 -3.09 -47.35 -34.62
CA ASN A 56 -2.21 -48.37 -34.08
C ASN A 56 -1.45 -49.04 -35.24
N ALA A 57 -0.23 -49.47 -34.95
CA ALA A 57 0.50 -50.57 -35.58
C ALA A 57 1.00 -50.42 -37.04
N ALA A 58 2.32 -50.22 -37.18
CA ALA A 58 3.17 -51.04 -38.05
C ALA A 58 4.64 -50.70 -37.78
N MET A 59 5.35 -51.57 -37.06
CA MET A 59 6.69 -52.08 -37.37
C MET A 59 7.32 -52.70 -36.13
N GLU A 60 7.45 -54.00 -36.25
CA GLU A 60 7.89 -55.01 -35.33
C GLU A 60 9.43 -55.04 -35.22
N THR A 61 9.90 -55.63 -34.12
CA THR A 61 11.19 -56.32 -33.94
C THR A 61 12.48 -55.54 -33.58
N LEU A 62 13.13 -56.10 -32.54
CA LEU A 62 14.56 -56.04 -32.14
C LEU A 62 14.92 -55.17 -30.91
N ALA A 63 14.74 -55.75 -29.71
CA ALA A 63 15.81 -55.79 -28.70
C ALA A 63 16.74 -56.98 -29.05
N PRO A 64 18.06 -56.96 -28.80
CA PRO A 64 18.68 -56.83 -27.46
C PRO A 64 19.86 -55.82 -27.47
N GLU A 65 20.40 -55.34 -26.35
CA GLU A 65 21.39 -56.02 -25.51
C GLU A 65 21.74 -55.08 -24.35
N THR A 66 21.90 -55.67 -23.18
CA THR A 66 22.57 -55.12 -21.99
C THR A 66 23.98 -54.63 -22.33
N GLY A 67 24.23 -53.32 -22.15
CA GLY A 67 25.54 -52.69 -22.30
C GLY A 67 26.06 -52.12 -20.99
N CYS A 68 27.08 -52.80 -20.45
CA CYS A 68 27.94 -52.40 -19.34
C CYS A 68 28.46 -50.95 -19.47
N ALA A 69 27.89 -50.01 -18.72
CA ALA A 69 28.56 -48.73 -18.45
C ALA A 69 29.70 -49.01 -17.46
N THR A 70 30.93 -48.89 -17.97
CA THR A 70 32.15 -49.21 -17.24
C THR A 70 32.35 -48.29 -16.05
N ARG A 71 32.98 -48.84 -15.00
CA ARG A 71 33.36 -48.22 -13.71
C ARG A 71 34.17 -46.90 -13.83
N SER A 72 34.51 -46.46 -15.05
CA SER A 72 35.22 -45.21 -15.35
C SER A 72 34.30 -43.97 -15.45
N GLU A 73 33.00 -44.11 -15.70
CA GLU A 73 32.08 -42.95 -15.73
C GLU A 73 31.68 -42.46 -14.33
N LEU A 74 31.92 -43.25 -13.28
CA LEU A 74 31.63 -42.90 -11.89
C LEU A 74 32.73 -42.06 -11.21
N LEU A 75 33.83 -41.77 -11.90
CA LEU A 75 35.00 -41.06 -11.33
C LEU A 75 35.17 -39.61 -11.78
N LEU A 76 34.14 -39.00 -12.39
CA LEU A 76 34.11 -37.56 -12.71
C LEU A 76 33.16 -36.73 -11.82
N ASN A 77 32.53 -37.34 -10.81
CA ASN A 77 31.65 -36.65 -9.85
C ASN A 77 32.25 -36.47 -8.44
N LEU A 78 33.57 -36.67 -8.28
CA LEU A 78 34.28 -36.48 -7.01
C LEU A 78 35.17 -35.22 -7.01
N LEU A 79 34.71 -34.15 -7.63
CA LEU A 79 35.17 -32.83 -7.23
C LEU A 79 34.51 -32.50 -5.90
N PRO A 80 35.28 -32.16 -4.85
CA PRO A 80 34.68 -31.75 -3.59
C PRO A 80 33.88 -30.46 -3.85
N MET A 81 32.58 -30.50 -3.53
CA MET A 81 31.70 -29.33 -3.40
C MET A 81 32.11 -28.46 -2.19
N ALA A 82 33.41 -28.24 -2.01
CA ALA A 82 34.01 -27.44 -0.96
C ALA A 82 34.30 -26.03 -1.49
N ASP A 83 33.32 -25.38 -2.14
CA ASP A 83 33.39 -23.93 -2.38
C ASP A 83 32.02 -23.28 -2.68
N GLN A 84 31.01 -23.51 -1.83
CA GLN A 84 29.81 -22.65 -1.82
C GLN A 84 29.33 -22.29 -0.41
N GLN A 85 30.23 -22.24 0.55
CA GLN A 85 30.00 -21.47 1.78
C GLN A 85 30.73 -20.13 1.66
N ARG A 86 30.37 -19.33 0.63
CA ARG A 86 30.54 -17.88 0.75
C ARG A 86 29.67 -17.46 1.91
N GLY A 87 30.28 -17.28 3.09
CA GLY A 87 29.62 -16.71 4.26
C GLY A 87 28.82 -15.49 3.81
N ARG A 88 27.53 -15.46 4.13
CA ARG A 88 26.68 -14.32 3.78
C ARG A 88 27.33 -13.07 4.35
N ARG A 89 27.77 -12.16 3.48
CA ARG A 89 28.25 -10.84 3.92
C ARG A 89 27.15 -10.21 4.78
N ALA A 90 27.54 -9.69 5.94
CA ALA A 90 26.59 -8.95 6.77
C ALA A 90 25.99 -7.82 5.93
N ILE A 91 24.66 -7.75 5.90
CA ILE A 91 23.96 -6.68 5.19
C ILE A 91 24.17 -5.40 5.99
N GLU A 92 24.87 -4.43 5.40
CA GLU A 92 25.06 -3.12 5.99
C GLU A 92 23.75 -2.33 6.01
N VAL A 93 23.48 -1.64 7.12
CA VAL A 93 22.25 -0.85 7.26
C VAL A 93 22.43 0.50 6.54
N GLY A 94 21.72 0.65 5.42
CA GLY A 94 21.68 1.89 4.64
C GLY A 94 20.95 3.06 5.33
N PRO A 95 20.90 4.23 4.68
CA PRO A 95 20.31 5.47 5.22
C PRO A 95 18.86 5.31 5.69
N THR A 96 18.03 4.68 4.87
CA THR A 96 16.62 4.39 5.23
C THR A 96 16.53 3.42 6.40
N GLY A 97 17.43 2.44 6.50
CA GLY A 97 17.45 1.51 7.62
C GLY A 97 17.81 2.19 8.96
N ARG A 98 18.74 3.15 8.92
CA ARG A 98 19.06 4.01 10.09
C ARG A 98 17.87 4.91 10.46
N THR A 99 17.15 5.41 9.46
CA THR A 99 15.91 6.19 9.67
C THR A 99 14.83 5.35 10.35
N VAL A 100 14.62 4.11 9.89
CA VAL A 100 13.70 3.16 10.52
C VAL A 100 14.11 2.90 11.99
N ALA A 101 15.39 2.66 12.25
CA ALA A 101 15.91 2.47 13.61
C ALA A 101 15.58 3.65 14.53
N ALA A 102 15.87 4.88 14.08
CA ALA A 102 15.57 6.10 14.82
C ALA A 102 14.06 6.30 15.05
N ASN A 103 13.23 6.00 14.04
CA ASN A 103 11.78 6.11 14.14
C ASN A 103 11.17 5.08 15.10
N ILE A 104 11.68 3.85 15.14
CA ILE A 104 11.25 2.83 16.10
C ILE A 104 11.52 3.32 17.53
N ALA A 105 12.74 3.80 17.81
CA ALA A 105 13.10 4.32 19.13
C ALA A 105 12.19 5.51 19.52
N ARG A 106 12.07 6.49 18.63
CA ARG A 106 11.23 7.69 18.82
C ARG A 106 9.77 7.32 19.11
N LEU A 107 9.17 6.42 18.33
CA LEU A 107 7.76 6.04 18.51
C LEU A 107 7.55 5.21 19.77
N ARG A 108 8.48 4.30 20.09
CA ARG A 108 8.44 3.52 21.32
C ARG A 108 8.48 4.43 22.54
N GLU A 109 9.40 5.39 22.56
CA GLU A 109 9.56 6.35 23.66
C GLU A 109 8.36 7.29 23.78
N ARG A 110 7.85 7.85 22.67
CA ARG A 110 6.65 8.70 22.69
C ARG A 110 5.41 7.97 23.21
N ARG A 111 5.35 6.64 23.07
CA ARG A 111 4.26 5.81 23.59
C ARG A 111 4.52 5.27 25.00
N GLY A 112 5.66 5.60 25.62
CA GLY A 112 6.02 5.10 26.94
C GLY A 112 6.18 3.58 27.00
N LEU A 113 6.51 2.93 25.88
CA LEU A 113 6.64 1.49 25.80
C LEU A 113 8.06 1.03 26.15
N THR A 114 8.15 0.00 26.98
CA THR A 114 9.40 -0.77 27.13
C THR A 114 9.60 -1.69 25.92
N THR A 115 10.84 -2.10 25.66
CA THR A 115 11.13 -3.07 24.59
C THR A 115 10.42 -4.40 24.82
N ARG A 116 10.23 -4.82 26.09
CA ARG A 116 9.45 -6.01 26.45
C ARG A 116 7.96 -5.87 26.12
N GLN A 117 7.36 -4.71 26.37
CA GLN A 117 5.96 -4.46 26.01
C GLN A 117 5.76 -4.44 24.49
N LEU A 118 6.70 -3.83 23.74
CA LEU A 118 6.66 -3.85 22.29
C LEU A 118 6.83 -5.28 21.75
N SER A 119 7.75 -6.06 22.32
CA SER A 119 7.93 -7.49 22.00
C SER A 119 6.62 -8.28 22.15
N GLY A 120 5.93 -8.12 23.28
CA GLY A 120 4.63 -8.77 23.50
C GLY A 120 3.51 -8.25 22.58
N ALA A 121 3.55 -6.98 22.17
CA ALA A 121 2.62 -6.44 21.19
C ALA A 121 2.83 -7.05 19.80
N LEU A 122 4.09 -7.21 19.38
CA LEU A 122 4.46 -7.83 18.10
C LEU A 122 4.14 -9.34 18.11
N GLU A 123 4.36 -10.03 19.22
CA GLU A 123 3.98 -11.43 19.39
C GLU A 123 2.47 -11.64 19.20
N ARG A 124 1.63 -10.78 19.81
CA ARG A 124 0.17 -10.80 19.59
C ARG A 124 -0.23 -10.50 18.15
N ALA A 125 0.59 -9.75 17.42
CA ALA A 125 0.41 -9.50 15.99
C ALA A 125 0.96 -10.64 15.10
N GLY A 126 1.33 -11.78 15.68
CA GLY A 126 1.86 -12.94 14.96
C GLY A 126 3.34 -12.82 14.56
N ARG A 127 4.05 -11.81 15.06
CA ARG A 127 5.47 -11.57 14.77
C ARG A 127 6.31 -11.55 16.04
N ASN A 128 6.80 -12.71 16.46
CA ASN A 128 7.66 -12.80 17.64
C ASN A 128 9.03 -12.13 17.38
N ILE A 129 9.29 -11.00 18.04
CA ILE A 129 10.59 -10.34 18.08
C ILE A 129 11.00 -10.17 19.53
N PRO A 130 12.12 -10.78 19.99
CA PRO A 130 12.55 -10.65 21.37
C PRO A 130 12.98 -9.20 21.68
N ALA A 131 12.86 -8.79 22.94
CA ALA A 131 13.25 -7.44 23.38
C ALA A 131 14.69 -7.05 22.98
N SER A 132 15.63 -8.00 23.03
CA SER A 132 17.01 -7.79 22.57
C SER A 132 17.10 -7.58 21.05
N GLY A 133 16.21 -8.20 20.28
CA GLY A 133 16.07 -7.97 18.84
C GLY A 133 15.61 -6.55 18.55
N ILE A 134 14.62 -6.06 19.30
CA ILE A 134 14.12 -4.68 19.21
C ILE A 134 15.22 -3.68 19.54
N THR A 135 15.97 -3.89 20.63
CA THR A 135 17.10 -3.01 20.98
C THR A 135 18.14 -2.93 19.87
N ARG A 136 18.47 -4.05 19.21
CA ARG A 136 19.40 -4.03 18.06
C ARG A 136 18.82 -3.35 16.83
N MET A 137 17.51 -3.43 16.61
CA MET A 137 16.82 -2.69 15.54
C MET A 137 16.90 -1.19 15.79
N GLU A 138 16.64 -0.73 17.02
CA GLU A 138 16.73 0.68 17.42
C GLU A 138 18.14 1.25 17.27
N LYS A 139 19.17 0.42 17.45
CA LYS A 139 20.57 0.80 17.23
C LYS A 139 21.02 0.73 15.77
N GLY A 140 20.18 0.22 14.86
CA GLY A 140 20.59 -0.04 13.48
C GLY A 140 21.64 -1.16 13.34
N GLU A 141 21.80 -2.02 14.35
CA GLU A 141 22.68 -3.20 14.32
C GLU A 141 21.99 -4.40 13.66
N ARG A 142 20.67 -4.33 13.50
CA ARG A 142 19.83 -5.37 12.89
C ARG A 142 18.94 -4.76 11.81
N VAL A 143 19.05 -5.29 10.60
CA VAL A 143 18.15 -4.97 9.48
C VAL A 143 16.73 -5.38 9.83
N VAL A 144 15.79 -4.46 9.59
CA VAL A 144 14.34 -4.67 9.73
C VAL A 144 13.81 -5.22 8.41
N THR A 145 13.08 -6.34 8.44
CA THR A 145 12.45 -6.90 7.24
C THR A 145 11.15 -6.16 6.89
N ALA A 146 10.62 -6.35 5.68
CA ALA A 146 9.33 -5.76 5.28
C ALA A 146 8.17 -6.21 6.20
N ASP A 147 8.12 -7.49 6.57
CA ASP A 147 7.12 -8.01 7.51
C ASP A 147 7.22 -7.36 8.89
N GLU A 148 8.46 -7.15 9.36
CA GLU A 148 8.71 -6.50 10.65
C GLU A 148 8.33 -5.03 10.62
N LEU A 149 8.63 -4.33 9.52
CA LEU A 149 8.21 -2.96 9.29
C LEU A 149 6.68 -2.84 9.33
N ALA A 150 5.95 -3.74 8.65
CA ALA A 150 4.49 -3.76 8.65
C ALA A 150 3.94 -4.06 10.06
N ALA A 151 4.48 -5.07 10.75
CA ALA A 151 4.06 -5.40 12.11
C ALA A 151 4.32 -4.26 13.11
N LEU A 152 5.46 -3.58 12.98
CA LEU A 152 5.79 -2.39 13.77
C LEU A 152 4.83 -1.23 13.46
N ALA A 153 4.51 -0.99 12.19
CA ALA A 153 3.56 0.05 11.80
C ALA A 153 2.17 -0.21 12.43
N VAL A 154 1.70 -1.46 12.42
CA VAL A 154 0.46 -1.86 13.09
C VAL A 154 0.55 -1.70 14.61
N ALA A 155 1.62 -2.19 15.25
CA ALA A 155 1.81 -2.06 16.70
C ALA A 155 1.88 -0.60 17.15
N PHE A 156 2.47 0.26 16.32
CA PHE A 156 2.51 1.70 16.52
C PHE A 156 1.31 2.44 15.94
N GLY A 157 0.32 1.79 15.31
CA GLY A 157 -0.83 2.47 14.70
C GLY A 157 -0.44 3.65 13.78
N VAL A 158 0.61 3.49 12.97
CA VAL A 158 1.09 4.48 11.99
C VAL A 158 1.16 3.85 10.60
N SER A 159 1.33 4.67 9.55
CA SER A 159 1.63 4.14 8.21
C SER A 159 3.07 3.57 8.15
N PRO A 160 3.35 2.60 7.27
CA PRO A 160 4.73 2.13 7.03
C PRO A 160 5.66 3.28 6.61
N THR A 161 5.14 4.25 5.85
CA THR A 161 5.88 5.46 5.44
C THR A 161 6.40 6.26 6.63
N ALA A 162 5.67 6.32 7.75
CA ALA A 162 6.11 7.02 8.96
C ALA A 162 7.29 6.35 9.68
N LEU A 163 7.57 5.09 9.36
CA LEU A 163 8.80 4.40 9.79
C LEU A 163 9.92 4.57 8.76
N LEU A 164 9.60 4.54 7.46
CA LEU A 164 10.55 4.62 6.36
C LEU A 164 11.20 6.01 6.22
N LEU A 165 10.44 7.08 6.46
CA LEU A 165 10.89 8.45 6.21
C LEU A 165 11.19 9.19 7.51
N PRO A 166 12.18 10.08 7.51
CA PRO A 166 12.52 10.84 8.71
C PRO A 166 11.41 11.85 9.03
N LEU A 167 11.19 12.05 10.33
CA LEU A 167 10.37 13.14 10.83
C LEU A 167 11.29 14.35 11.05
N THR A 168 11.22 15.30 10.13
CA THR A 168 11.99 16.56 10.15
C THR A 168 11.11 17.72 10.63
N ASP A 169 11.73 18.83 11.02
CA ASP A 169 11.00 20.03 11.48
C ASP A 169 10.51 20.87 10.30
N ARG A 170 11.22 20.83 9.16
CA ARG A 170 10.90 21.61 7.98
C ARG A 170 10.79 20.76 6.72
N ALA A 171 10.01 21.27 5.77
CA ALA A 171 9.76 20.66 4.47
C ALA A 171 11.01 20.66 3.55
N ASP A 172 11.90 21.63 3.73
CA ASP A 172 13.13 21.84 2.97
C ASP A 172 14.37 21.21 3.64
N ASP A 173 14.19 20.50 4.77
CA ASP A 173 15.27 19.76 5.42
C ASP A 173 15.77 18.65 4.48
N ARG A 174 17.10 18.49 4.39
CA ARG A 174 17.74 17.49 3.51
C ARG A 174 17.73 16.13 4.17
N VAL A 175 17.23 15.13 3.45
CA VAL A 175 17.08 13.75 3.92
C VAL A 175 17.62 12.77 2.91
N GLU A 176 18.20 11.67 3.38
CA GLU A 176 18.78 10.64 2.51
C GLU A 176 17.82 9.44 2.39
N VAL A 177 17.47 9.10 1.14
CA VAL A 177 16.67 7.92 0.81
C VAL A 177 17.56 6.90 0.13
N THR A 178 17.59 5.65 0.63
CA THR A 178 18.36 4.58 0.02
C THR A 178 18.00 4.42 -1.47
N GLY A 179 18.98 4.59 -2.35
CA GLY A 179 18.78 4.54 -3.82
C GLY A 179 18.25 5.82 -4.46
N GLY A 180 17.75 6.78 -3.68
CA GLY A 180 17.29 8.10 -4.13
C GLY A 180 18.28 9.23 -3.87
N GLY A 181 19.28 9.01 -3.01
CA GLY A 181 20.25 10.04 -2.61
C GLY A 181 19.63 11.07 -1.66
N GLU A 182 20.22 12.28 -1.62
CA GLU A 182 19.69 13.37 -0.82
C GLU A 182 18.56 14.13 -1.54
N VAL A 183 17.44 14.31 -0.86
CA VAL A 183 16.25 15.03 -1.34
C VAL A 183 15.70 15.92 -0.24
N ASP A 184 14.77 16.81 -0.59
CA ASP A 184 14.02 17.59 0.41
C ASP A 184 13.01 16.67 1.13
N ALA A 185 12.79 16.91 2.41
CA ALA A 185 11.86 16.12 3.22
C ALA A 185 10.45 16.06 2.60
N LEU A 186 9.95 17.19 2.06
CA LEU A 186 8.67 17.22 1.36
C LEU A 186 8.63 16.28 0.16
N ALA A 187 9.68 16.26 -0.66
CA ALA A 187 9.76 15.38 -1.83
C ALA A 187 9.77 13.90 -1.40
N ALA A 188 10.52 13.56 -0.35
CA ALA A 188 10.51 12.21 0.21
C ALA A 188 9.11 11.81 0.70
N TRP A 189 8.41 12.69 1.43
CA TRP A 189 7.08 12.40 1.96
C TRP A 189 6.00 12.32 0.88
N GLU A 190 5.99 13.21 -0.11
CA GLU A 190 5.07 13.14 -1.26
C GLU A 190 5.28 11.86 -2.07
N TRP A 191 6.52 11.41 -2.21
CA TRP A 191 6.85 10.10 -2.78
C TRP A 191 6.37 8.94 -1.92
N GLY A 192 6.64 8.97 -0.62
CA GLY A 192 6.27 7.89 0.29
C GLY A 192 4.76 7.68 0.46
N ILE A 193 3.94 8.67 0.09
CA ILE A 193 2.47 8.57 0.04
C ILE A 193 1.91 8.43 -1.38
N GLY A 194 2.78 8.30 -2.39
CA GLY A 194 2.41 8.01 -3.78
C GLY A 194 1.84 9.19 -4.58
N ARG A 195 2.09 10.44 -4.16
CA ARG A 195 1.53 11.64 -4.81
C ARG A 195 2.42 12.17 -5.94
N LEU A 196 3.74 12.18 -5.71
CA LEU A 196 4.74 12.67 -6.65
C LEU A 196 5.91 11.67 -6.75
N PRO A 197 6.53 11.49 -7.93
CA PRO A 197 7.78 10.75 -8.03
C PRO A 197 8.90 11.41 -7.21
N LEU A 198 9.83 10.60 -6.68
CA LEU A 198 10.92 11.08 -5.84
C LEU A 198 11.86 12.05 -6.57
N THR A 199 12.15 11.73 -7.84
CA THR A 199 12.97 12.53 -8.75
C THR A 199 12.29 12.54 -10.11
N VAL A 200 12.34 13.68 -10.80
CA VAL A 200 11.81 13.83 -12.17
C VAL A 200 12.91 14.19 -13.15
N THR A 201 12.84 13.62 -14.35
CA THR A 201 13.72 14.01 -15.46
C THR A 201 13.24 15.35 -16.05
N PRO A 202 14.11 16.35 -16.23
CA PRO A 202 13.75 17.62 -16.88
C PRO A 202 13.11 17.39 -18.25
N GLY A 203 11.95 18.02 -18.50
CA GLY A 203 11.18 17.90 -19.72
C GLY A 203 10.24 16.68 -19.80
N ARG A 204 10.24 15.80 -18.79
CA ARG A 204 9.34 14.63 -18.70
C ARG A 204 8.40 14.67 -17.48
N GLU A 205 8.30 15.81 -16.81
CA GLU A 205 7.64 15.94 -15.51
C GLU A 205 6.18 15.48 -15.56
N LYS A 206 5.45 15.85 -16.61
CA LYS A 206 4.05 15.44 -16.79
C LYS A 206 3.92 13.94 -17.04
N THR A 207 4.78 13.38 -17.87
CA THR A 207 4.74 11.96 -18.23
C THR A 207 5.07 11.09 -17.03
N GLU A 208 6.17 11.39 -16.33
CA GLU A 208 6.61 10.61 -15.17
C GLU A 208 5.62 10.73 -14.00
N LEU A 209 4.92 11.86 -13.86
CA LEU A 209 3.85 11.99 -12.88
C LEU A 209 2.67 11.05 -13.17
N VAL A 210 2.25 10.95 -14.44
CA VAL A 210 1.17 10.04 -14.85
C VAL A 210 1.59 8.59 -14.66
N GLU A 211 2.80 8.23 -15.12
CA GLU A 211 3.37 6.88 -14.96
C GLU A 211 3.48 6.50 -13.48
N HIS A 212 3.98 7.41 -12.63
CA HIS A 212 4.10 7.18 -11.20
C HIS A 212 2.75 6.84 -10.56
N ARG A 213 1.68 7.57 -10.91
CA ARG A 213 0.34 7.30 -10.38
C ARG A 213 -0.26 6.01 -10.92
N LEU A 214 -0.06 5.75 -12.22
CA LEU A 214 -0.57 4.55 -12.88
C LEU A 214 0.03 3.27 -12.29
N PHE A 215 1.33 3.28 -11.97
CA PHE A 215 2.04 2.09 -11.47
C PHE A 215 2.15 2.04 -9.94
N GLY A 216 1.97 3.17 -9.25
CA GLY A 216 2.16 3.29 -7.80
C GLY A 216 0.94 2.95 -6.94
N ALA A 217 -0.26 2.96 -7.54
CA ALA A 217 -1.50 2.68 -6.83
C ALA A 217 -2.51 1.94 -7.72
N PRO A 218 -3.41 1.13 -7.15
CA PRO A 218 -4.49 0.54 -7.93
C PRO A 218 -5.43 1.64 -8.44
N GLN A 219 -5.97 1.46 -9.65
CA GLN A 219 -6.77 2.47 -10.34
C GLN A 219 -7.98 2.93 -9.52
N TRP A 220 -8.64 1.99 -8.82
CA TRP A 220 -9.79 2.28 -7.96
C TRP A 220 -9.46 3.21 -6.79
N LEU A 221 -8.19 3.34 -6.39
CA LEU A 221 -7.82 4.25 -5.29
C LEU A 221 -8.09 5.71 -5.66
N SER A 222 -7.89 6.08 -6.93
CA SER A 222 -8.14 7.43 -7.42
C SER A 222 -9.62 7.83 -7.38
N GLU A 223 -10.52 6.84 -7.48
CA GLU A 223 -11.97 7.05 -7.37
C GLU A 223 -12.41 7.28 -5.91
N HIS A 224 -11.68 6.71 -4.96
CA HIS A 224 -12.01 6.74 -3.53
C HIS A 224 -11.26 7.82 -2.76
N VAL A 225 -10.11 8.27 -3.27
CA VAL A 225 -9.28 9.27 -2.62
C VAL A 225 -9.18 10.48 -3.53
N GLY A 226 -9.95 11.52 -3.21
CA GLY A 226 -9.83 12.84 -3.80
C GLY A 226 -8.51 13.49 -3.40
N TYR A 227 -7.41 13.09 -4.03
CA TYR A 227 -6.15 13.80 -3.87
C TYR A 227 -6.28 15.15 -4.60
N SER A 228 -6.55 16.23 -3.87
CA SER A 228 -6.19 17.55 -4.36
C SER A 228 -4.67 17.60 -4.39
N VAL A 229 -4.10 17.30 -5.55
CA VAL A 229 -2.68 17.53 -5.80
C VAL A 229 -2.54 19.03 -5.85
N ARG A 230 -2.22 19.64 -4.70
CA ARG A 230 -1.50 20.91 -4.70
C ARG A 230 -0.13 20.57 -5.28
N MET A 231 -0.06 20.48 -6.60
CA MET A 231 1.18 20.75 -7.29
C MET A 231 1.61 22.07 -6.68
N ALA A 232 2.80 22.11 -6.08
CA ALA A 232 3.49 23.36 -5.87
C ALA A 232 3.82 23.92 -7.24
N VAL A 233 2.80 24.33 -8.01
CA VAL A 233 2.93 25.44 -8.93
C VAL A 233 3.24 26.59 -7.98
N SER A 234 4.53 26.87 -7.83
CA SER A 234 5.02 27.97 -7.04
C SER A 234 4.25 29.22 -7.42
N ARG A 235 3.41 29.67 -6.47
CA ARG A 235 2.44 30.78 -6.46
C ARG A 235 0.97 30.29 -6.49
N PRO A 236 0.16 30.59 -5.45
CA PRO A 236 -1.28 30.68 -5.68
C PRO A 236 -1.46 31.61 -6.88
N ALA A 237 -2.20 31.18 -7.89
CA ALA A 237 -2.51 32.00 -9.05
C ALA A 237 -3.44 33.14 -8.58
N VAL A 238 -2.85 34.20 -8.03
CA VAL A 238 -3.56 35.44 -7.74
C VAL A 238 -3.85 36.07 -9.11
N PRO A 239 -5.12 36.41 -9.41
CA PRO A 239 -5.45 37.08 -10.66
C PRO A 239 -4.56 38.31 -10.84
N THR A 240 -4.03 38.49 -12.05
CA THR A 240 -3.31 39.72 -12.41
C THR A 240 -4.27 40.91 -12.32
N GLU A 241 -3.72 42.13 -12.25
CA GLU A 241 -4.54 43.34 -12.29
C GLU A 241 -5.40 43.41 -13.56
N GLU A 242 -4.83 42.98 -14.69
CA GLU A 242 -5.55 42.83 -15.97
C GLU A 242 -6.68 41.80 -15.86
N GLY A 243 -6.43 40.67 -15.21
CA GLY A 243 -7.45 39.64 -14.96
C GLY A 243 -8.62 40.14 -14.10
N ARG A 244 -8.35 40.95 -13.07
CA ARG A 244 -9.39 41.58 -12.25
C ARG A 244 -10.27 42.53 -13.08
N LYS A 245 -9.66 43.41 -13.87
CA LYS A 245 -10.38 44.35 -14.73
C LYS A 245 -11.23 43.64 -15.78
N ALA A 246 -10.71 42.59 -16.39
CA ALA A 246 -11.46 41.79 -17.35
C ALA A 246 -12.70 41.15 -16.70
N MET A 247 -12.58 40.63 -15.47
CA MET A 247 -13.71 40.08 -14.72
C MET A 247 -14.75 41.15 -14.35
N ASP A 248 -14.31 42.34 -13.93
CA ASP A 248 -15.22 43.46 -13.64
C ASP A 248 -15.99 43.92 -14.88
N GLU A 249 -15.32 43.96 -16.05
CA GLU A 249 -15.96 44.31 -17.32
C GLU A 249 -17.00 43.27 -17.76
N ILE A 250 -16.69 41.98 -17.56
CA ILE A 250 -17.63 40.89 -17.84
C ILE A 250 -18.83 40.96 -16.88
N ARG A 251 -18.59 41.19 -15.58
CA ARG A 251 -19.65 41.37 -14.58
C ARG A 251 -20.55 42.55 -14.93
N LYS A 252 -19.98 43.68 -15.34
CA LYS A 252 -20.73 44.86 -15.75
C LYS A 252 -21.62 44.55 -16.95
N ARG A 253 -21.08 43.91 -17.99
CA ARG A 253 -21.86 43.47 -19.17
C ARG A 253 -22.96 42.50 -18.81
N TYR A 254 -22.68 41.55 -17.92
CA TYR A 254 -23.67 40.58 -17.45
C TYR A 254 -24.83 41.29 -16.73
N LYS A 255 -24.52 42.19 -15.79
CA LYS A 255 -25.51 43.00 -15.07
C LYS A 255 -26.35 43.86 -16.00
N GLU A 256 -25.74 44.43 -17.04
CA GLU A 256 -26.48 45.19 -18.08
C GLU A 256 -27.44 44.31 -18.89
N GLN A 257 -27.09 43.04 -19.13
CA GLN A 257 -27.90 42.12 -19.93
C GLN A 257 -28.99 41.40 -19.13
N THR A 258 -28.71 41.01 -17.89
CA THR A 258 -29.62 40.18 -17.06
C THR A 258 -30.28 40.96 -15.93
N GLY A 259 -29.74 42.13 -15.57
CA GLY A 259 -30.17 42.91 -14.41
C GLY A 259 -29.70 42.35 -13.06
N GLU A 260 -29.00 41.21 -13.05
CA GLU A 260 -28.51 40.55 -11.84
C GLU A 260 -27.08 40.98 -11.52
N ASP A 261 -26.82 41.36 -10.27
CA ASP A 261 -25.47 41.68 -9.80
C ASP A 261 -24.89 40.48 -9.04
N ILE A 262 -23.95 39.79 -9.66
CA ILE A 262 -23.40 38.52 -9.18
C ILE A 262 -21.99 38.75 -8.61
N ASP A 263 -21.67 38.03 -7.54
CA ASP A 263 -20.31 37.94 -7.02
C ASP A 263 -19.31 37.42 -8.08
N PRO A 264 -18.08 37.97 -8.18
CA PRO A 264 -17.11 37.55 -9.19
C PRO A 264 -16.79 36.04 -9.20
N ASP A 265 -16.76 35.39 -8.04
CA ASP A 265 -16.41 33.96 -7.94
C ASP A 265 -17.58 33.08 -8.39
N VAL A 266 -18.82 33.52 -8.14
CA VAL A 266 -20.04 32.87 -8.62
C VAL A 266 -20.19 33.05 -10.14
N LEU A 267 -19.90 34.25 -10.66
CA LEU A 267 -19.89 34.52 -12.09
C LEU A 267 -18.83 33.68 -12.80
N LEU A 268 -17.64 33.55 -12.22
CA LEU A 268 -16.57 32.71 -12.76
C LEU A 268 -16.99 31.23 -12.79
N SER A 269 -17.60 30.74 -11.73
CA SER A 269 -18.11 29.37 -11.66
C SER A 269 -19.16 29.09 -12.76
N ARG A 270 -20.13 30.01 -12.96
CA ARG A 270 -21.12 29.91 -14.05
C ARG A 270 -20.47 29.94 -15.44
N LEU A 271 -19.50 30.82 -15.68
CA LEU A 271 -18.78 30.93 -16.96
C LEU A 271 -17.99 29.65 -17.30
N LEU A 272 -17.48 28.97 -16.27
CA LEU A 272 -16.75 27.72 -16.42
C LEU A 272 -17.67 26.49 -16.50
N GLY A 273 -18.99 26.68 -16.43
CA GLY A 273 -19.96 25.59 -16.44
C GLY A 273 -19.89 24.70 -15.18
N VAL A 274 -19.44 25.28 -14.05
CA VAL A 274 -19.37 24.60 -12.76
C VAL A 274 -20.52 25.10 -11.89
N ASP A 275 -21.50 24.24 -11.61
CA ASP A 275 -22.56 24.53 -10.65
C ASP A 275 -22.01 24.45 -9.23
N VAL A 276 -21.79 25.61 -8.60
CA VAL A 276 -21.63 25.68 -7.15
C VAL A 276 -23.03 25.51 -6.57
N LYS A 277 -23.33 24.31 -6.04
CA LYS A 277 -24.47 24.17 -5.15
C LYS A 277 -24.16 25.00 -3.91
N ASP A 278 -24.95 26.04 -3.69
CA ASP A 278 -24.98 26.71 -2.39
C ASP A 278 -25.30 25.62 -1.36
N GLY A 279 -24.34 25.36 -0.48
CA GLY A 279 -24.59 24.55 0.71
C GLY A 279 -25.56 25.33 1.58
N GLU A 280 -26.85 25.04 1.45
CA GLU A 280 -27.79 25.29 2.53
C GLU A 280 -27.39 24.36 3.68
N ASP A 281 -26.76 24.94 4.70
CA ASP A 281 -26.60 24.33 6.00
C ASP A 281 -27.99 23.94 6.54
N GLY A 282 -28.18 22.63 6.74
CA GLY A 282 -29.31 22.03 7.46
C GLY A 282 -28.80 20.98 8.44
#